data_AF-A0A0N4TAY3-F1
#
_entry.id   AF-A0A0N4TAY3-F1
#
_cell.length_a   1.000
_cell.length_b   1.000
_cell.length_c   1.000
_cell.angle_alpha   90.00
_cell.angle_beta   90.00
_cell.angle_gamma   90.00
#
_symmetry.space_group_name_H-M   'P 1'
#
loop_
_entity.id
_entity.type
_entity.pdbx_description
1 polymer ?
#
loop_
_entity_poly.entity_id
_entity_poly.type
_entity_poly.pdbx_seq_one_letter_code
_entity_poly.pdbx_strand_id
1 'polypeptide(L)'
;MVSNYESTVTNVTLITGSVILVSSLVLYHFLYRRSGIHCKLYSLFGITRKKLITLVDSEATYPLALMQKEIVNHDTRRFRFKLPTNEHILGLPVGQHIHLSAKVIVREYLKFYLNL
;
A
#
# COMPACT_ATOMS: atom_id res chain seq x y z
N MET A 1 44.16 -13.45 -50.01
CA MET A 1 42.69 -13.25 -49.97
C MET A 1 42.05 -13.76 -48.67
N VAL A 2 42.56 -14.83 -48.04
CA VAL A 2 42.01 -15.40 -46.79
C VAL A 2 42.24 -14.54 -45.54
N SER A 3 43.40 -13.87 -45.43
CA SER A 3 43.75 -13.05 -44.26
C SER A 3 42.83 -11.84 -44.02
N ASN A 4 42.29 -11.26 -45.09
CA ASN A 4 41.35 -10.14 -45.00
C ASN A 4 39.95 -10.60 -44.56
N TYR A 5 39.60 -11.87 -44.80
CA TYR A 5 38.32 -12.42 -44.36
C TYR A 5 38.34 -12.72 -42.86
N GLU A 6 39.40 -13.34 -42.34
CA GLU A 6 39.52 -13.61 -40.90
C GLU A 6 39.49 -12.32 -40.07
N SER A 7 40.17 -11.26 -40.52
CA SER A 7 40.13 -9.96 -39.84
C SER A 7 38.75 -9.29 -39.90
N THR A 8 37.99 -9.46 -40.99
CA THR A 8 36.60 -8.98 -41.03
C THR A 8 35.67 -9.77 -40.11
N VAL A 9 35.84 -11.09 -40.03
CA VAL A 9 35.00 -11.94 -39.17
C VAL A 9 35.27 -11.66 -37.69
N THR A 10 36.53 -11.48 -37.27
CA THR A 10 36.86 -11.12 -35.89
C THR A 10 36.34 -9.74 -35.51
N ASN A 11 36.38 -8.77 -36.41
CA ASN A 11 35.81 -7.45 -36.16
C ASN A 11 34.28 -7.50 -36.01
N VAL A 12 33.59 -8.27 -36.86
CA VAL A 12 32.13 -8.42 -36.78
C VAL A 12 31.71 -9.10 -35.47
N THR A 13 32.43 -10.13 -35.02
CA THR A 13 32.13 -10.81 -33.75
C THR A 13 32.39 -9.92 -32.54
N LEU A 14 33.45 -9.10 -32.55
CA LEU A 14 33.72 -8.13 -31.50
C LEU A 14 32.64 -7.03 -31.44
N ILE A 15 32.22 -6.50 -32.60
CA ILE A 15 31.19 -5.47 -32.68
C ILE A 15 29.86 -6.01 -32.15
N THR A 16 29.41 -7.16 -32.64
CA THR A 16 28.15 -7.78 -32.21
C THR A 16 28.15 -8.10 -30.71
N GLY A 17 29.25 -8.65 -30.18
CA GLY A 17 29.41 -8.89 -28.75
C GLY A 17 29.28 -7.61 -27.91
N SER A 18 29.94 -6.53 -28.33
CA SER A 18 29.88 -5.24 -27.61
C SER A 18 28.48 -4.63 -27.58
N VAL A 19 27.74 -4.71 -28.70
CA VAL A 19 26.37 -4.19 -28.80
C VAL A 19 25.41 -4.94 -27.87
N ILE A 20 25.54 -6.27 -27.76
CA ILE A 20 24.70 -7.09 -26.87
C ILE A 20 24.98 -6.74 -25.40
N LEU A 21 26.25 -6.57 -25.02
CA LEU A 21 26.63 -6.21 -23.66
C LEU A 21 26.11 -4.82 -23.27
N VAL A 22 26.30 -3.82 -24.14
CA VAL A 22 25.84 -2.45 -23.88
C VAL A 22 24.32 -2.37 -23.81
N SER A 23 23.60 -3.02 -24.73
CA SER A 23 22.13 -3.05 -24.71
C SER A 23 21.58 -3.72 -23.45
N SER A 24 22.19 -4.82 -23.00
CA SER A 24 21.83 -5.51 -21.75
C SER A 24 22.07 -4.62 -20.53
N LEU A 25 23.19 -3.90 -20.47
CA LEU A 25 23.50 -2.98 -19.37
C LEU A 25 22.58 -1.76 -19.36
N VAL A 26 22.27 -1.19 -20.53
CA VAL A 26 21.31 -0.09 -20.68
C VAL A 26 19.91 -0.54 -20.30
N LEU A 27 19.48 -1.73 -20.70
CA LEU A 27 18.17 -2.28 -20.32
C LEU A 27 18.11 -2.55 -18.82
N TYR A 28 19.16 -3.16 -18.25
CA TYR A 28 19.28 -3.37 -16.81
C TYR A 28 19.19 -2.04 -16.06
N HIS A 29 19.98 -1.04 -16.46
CA HIS A 29 19.98 0.26 -15.81
C HIS A 29 18.65 1.00 -16.04
N PHE A 30 18.04 0.88 -17.21
CA PHE A 30 16.73 1.46 -17.51
C PHE A 30 15.64 0.82 -16.65
N LEU A 31 15.62 -0.50 -16.51
CA LEU A 31 14.66 -1.20 -15.66
C LEU A 31 14.91 -0.92 -14.17
N TYR A 32 16.16 -0.93 -13.74
CA TYR A 32 16.56 -0.75 -12.34
C TYR A 32 16.41 0.69 -11.85
N ARG A 33 16.80 1.68 -12.67
CA ARG A 33 16.57 3.11 -12.40
C ARG A 33 15.09 3.46 -12.45
N ARG A 34 14.29 2.71 -13.21
CA ARG A 34 12.83 2.83 -13.24
C ARG A 34 12.19 2.01 -12.12
N SER A 35 12.79 2.04 -10.93
CA SER A 35 12.20 1.71 -9.61
C SER A 35 11.03 2.62 -9.21
N GLY A 36 10.34 3.24 -10.18
CA GLY A 36 8.97 3.72 -10.08
C GLY A 36 7.94 2.77 -10.73
N ILE A 37 8.38 1.70 -11.41
CA ILE A 37 7.49 0.68 -11.99
C ILE A 37 7.07 -0.37 -10.96
N HIS A 38 7.83 -0.55 -9.88
CA HIS A 38 7.41 -1.44 -8.80
C HIS A 38 6.01 -1.07 -8.29
N CYS A 39 5.63 0.21 -8.39
CA CYS A 39 4.30 0.69 -8.02
C CYS A 39 3.17 0.53 -9.06
N LYS A 40 3.51 0.27 -10.33
CA LYS A 40 2.53 -0.03 -11.38
C LYS A 40 2.46 -1.52 -11.71
N LEU A 41 3.53 -2.27 -11.51
CA LEU A 41 3.60 -3.69 -11.83
C LEU A 41 3.06 -4.59 -10.70
N TYR A 42 3.08 -4.15 -9.43
CA TYR A 42 2.32 -4.84 -8.37
C TYR A 42 0.80 -4.77 -8.60
N SER A 43 0.34 -3.89 -9.48
CA SER A 43 -1.07 -3.87 -9.90
C SER A 43 -1.36 -4.96 -10.94
N LEU A 44 -0.33 -5.48 -11.63
CA LEU A 44 -0.46 -6.52 -12.65
C LEU A 44 -0.22 -7.92 -12.07
N PHE A 45 0.73 -8.06 -11.13
CA PHE A 45 0.85 -9.23 -10.26
C PHE A 45 -0.05 -9.01 -9.05
N GLY A 46 -1.29 -9.51 -9.10
CA GLY A 46 -2.36 -9.33 -8.11
C GLY A 46 -2.05 -9.83 -6.70
N ILE A 47 -1.04 -9.27 -6.03
CA ILE A 47 -0.80 -9.42 -4.61
C ILE A 47 -1.78 -8.47 -3.93
N THR A 48 -3.04 -8.90 -3.81
CA THR A 48 -4.00 -8.24 -2.94
C THR A 48 -3.48 -8.36 -1.51
N ARG A 49 -2.97 -7.26 -0.94
CA ARG A 49 -2.70 -7.19 0.49
C ARG A 49 -4.02 -7.48 1.20
N LYS A 50 -4.07 -8.54 2.00
CA LYS A 50 -5.25 -8.85 2.83
C LYS A 50 -5.52 -7.61 3.67
N LYS A 51 -6.70 -7.02 3.47
CA LYS A 51 -7.11 -5.80 4.16
C LYS A 51 -7.25 -6.14 5.65
N LEU A 52 -6.49 -5.48 6.51
CA LEU A 52 -6.57 -5.72 7.95
C LEU A 52 -7.88 -5.14 8.45
N ILE A 53 -8.75 -5.99 8.97
CA ILE A 53 -10.09 -5.62 9.45
C ILE A 53 -10.01 -5.43 10.96
N THR A 54 -10.57 -4.32 11.45
CA THR A 54 -10.54 -3.97 12.87
C THR A 54 -11.66 -4.68 13.63
N LEU A 55 -12.84 -4.81 13.02
CA LEU A 55 -14.01 -5.46 13.59
C LEU A 55 -14.08 -6.91 13.11
N VAL A 56 -13.29 -7.78 13.75
CA VAL A 56 -13.18 -9.19 13.36
C VAL A 56 -14.28 -10.02 14.02
N ASP A 57 -14.58 -9.72 15.28
CA ASP A 57 -15.53 -10.45 16.09
C ASP A 57 -16.71 -9.55 16.46
N SER A 58 -17.92 -10.10 16.38
CA SER A 58 -19.18 -9.39 16.61
C SER A 58 -19.53 -9.27 18.10
N GLU A 59 -18.91 -10.06 18.97
CA GLU A 59 -19.12 -9.96 20.43
C GLU A 59 -18.02 -9.16 21.13
N ALA A 60 -16.90 -8.92 20.45
CA ALA A 60 -15.75 -8.23 21.00
C ALA A 60 -15.92 -6.70 20.98
N THR A 61 -15.60 -6.07 22.11
CA THR A 61 -15.65 -4.63 22.25
C THR A 61 -14.26 -4.01 22.00
N TYR A 62 -14.14 -3.18 20.97
CA TYR A 62 -12.85 -2.58 20.56
C TYR A 62 -12.70 -1.14 21.09
N PRO A 63 -11.71 -0.85 21.95
CA PRO A 63 -11.44 0.51 22.41
C PRO A 63 -10.69 1.29 21.33
N LEU A 64 -11.32 2.32 20.76
CA LEU A 64 -10.66 3.22 19.81
C LEU A 64 -10.41 4.61 20.42
N ALA A 65 -9.21 5.14 20.18
CA ALA A 65 -8.87 6.49 20.60
C ALA A 65 -9.58 7.53 19.72
N LEU A 66 -10.12 8.57 20.33
CA LEU A 66 -10.65 9.72 19.60
C LEU A 66 -9.48 10.50 18.97
N MET A 67 -9.45 10.61 17.64
CA MET A 67 -8.47 11.44 16.93
C MET A 67 -8.90 12.88 16.81
N GLN A 68 -10.16 13.10 16.43
CA GLN A 68 -10.65 14.43 16.11
C GLN A 68 -12.12 14.55 16.43
N LYS A 69 -12.49 15.71 16.94
CA LYS A 69 -13.87 16.13 17.13
C LYS A 69 -14.10 17.40 16.32
N GLU A 70 -15.12 17.38 15.47
CA GLU A 70 -15.48 18.47 14.59
C GLU A 70 -16.94 18.84 14.81
N ILE A 71 -17.23 20.13 14.92
CA ILE A 71 -18.59 20.65 15.05
C ILE A 71 -19.09 20.93 13.64
N VAL A 72 -20.04 20.13 13.17
CA VAL A 72 -20.61 20.28 11.81
C VAL A 72 -21.75 21.30 11.84
N ASN A 73 -22.56 21.26 12.89
CA ASN A 73 -23.65 22.21 13.15
C ASN A 73 -23.85 22.34 14.67
N HIS A 74 -24.80 23.17 15.10
CA HIS A 74 -25.17 23.37 16.51
C HIS A 74 -25.37 22.05 17.28
N ASP A 75 -26.15 21.14 16.71
CA ASP A 75 -26.51 19.86 17.36
C ASP A 75 -25.74 18.65 16.81
N THR A 76 -24.89 18.86 15.80
CA THR A 76 -24.23 17.76 15.08
C THR A 76 -22.72 17.86 15.21
N ARG A 77 -22.13 16.76 15.67
CA ARG A 77 -20.68 16.64 15.85
C ARG A 77 -20.18 15.39 15.15
N ARG A 78 -19.08 15.52 14.42
CA ARG A 78 -18.37 14.43 13.76
C ARG A 78 -17.17 14.02 14.61
N PHE A 79 -17.13 12.76 15.00
CA PHE A 79 -16.01 12.17 15.74
C PHE A 79 -15.23 11.23 14.82
N ARG A 80 -13.91 11.43 14.75
CA ARG A 80 -13.00 10.57 14.01
C ARG A 80 -12.20 9.74 15.00
N PHE A 81 -12.24 8.42 14.85
CA PHE A 81 -11.52 7.49 15.72
C PHE A 81 -10.29 6.92 15.02
N LYS A 82 -9.23 6.68 15.79
CA LYS A 82 -7.99 6.10 15.29
C LYS A 82 -8.17 4.59 15.22
N LEU A 83 -7.92 4.01 14.06
CA LEU A 83 -7.77 2.56 13.95
C LEU A 83 -6.42 2.13 14.53
N PRO A 84 -6.25 0.86 14.95
CA PRO A 84 -5.01 0.38 15.54
C PRO A 84 -3.75 0.68 14.70
N THR A 85 -3.87 0.58 13.37
CA THR A 85 -2.83 1.02 12.43
C THR A 85 -3.44 1.70 11.20
N ASN A 86 -2.63 2.42 10.42
CA ASN A 86 -3.08 3.13 9.22
C ASN A 86 -3.47 2.20 8.05
N GLU A 87 -3.02 0.95 8.09
CA GLU A 87 -3.36 -0.07 7.07
C GLU A 87 -4.70 -0.76 7.37
N HIS A 88 -5.21 -0.60 8.59
CA HIS A 88 -6.49 -1.20 8.98
C HIS A 88 -7.67 -0.43 8.40
N ILE A 89 -8.75 -1.15 8.19
CA ILE A 89 -10.08 -0.61 7.93
C ILE A 89 -11.08 -1.13 8.97
N LEU A 90 -12.23 -0.48 9.07
CA LEU A 90 -13.34 -0.97 9.91
C LEU A 90 -13.87 -2.31 9.41
N GLY A 91 -14.03 -2.48 8.09
CA GLY A 91 -14.47 -3.74 7.48
C GLY A 91 -15.98 -3.97 7.47
N LEU A 92 -16.79 -2.91 7.57
CA LEU A 92 -18.24 -3.01 7.50
C LEU A 92 -18.73 -3.05 6.04
N PRO A 93 -19.63 -3.98 5.67
CA PRO A 93 -20.34 -3.93 4.40
C PRO A 93 -21.27 -2.72 4.34
N VAL A 94 -21.60 -2.31 3.12
CA VAL A 94 -22.51 -1.16 2.88
C VAL A 94 -23.88 -1.47 3.46
N GLY A 95 -24.45 -0.53 4.22
CA GLY A 95 -25.74 -0.68 4.89
C GLY A 95 -25.65 -1.19 6.33
N GLN A 96 -24.46 -1.61 6.80
CA GLN A 96 -24.25 -2.01 8.19
C GLN A 96 -23.81 -0.81 9.06
N HIS A 97 -24.23 -0.80 10.31
CA HIS A 97 -23.85 0.18 11.33
C HIS A 97 -23.08 -0.51 12.47
N ILE A 98 -22.53 0.29 13.38
CA ILE A 98 -21.80 -0.16 14.57
C ILE A 98 -22.42 0.44 15.82
N HIS A 99 -22.32 -0.28 16.92
CA HIS A 99 -22.69 0.17 18.24
C HIS A 99 -21.53 0.93 18.89
N LEU A 100 -21.84 2.11 19.42
CA LEU A 100 -20.92 2.94 20.19
C LEU A 100 -21.31 2.89 21.66
N SER A 101 -20.43 2.32 22.47
CA SER A 101 -20.56 2.31 23.92
C SER A 101 -19.54 3.27 24.51
N ALA A 102 -19.94 4.11 25.46
CA ALA A 102 -19.01 5.03 26.11
C ALA A 102 -19.20 5.01 27.62
N LYS A 103 -18.09 4.95 28.36
CA LYS A 103 -18.13 5.14 29.81
C LYS A 103 -17.92 6.62 30.11
N VAL A 104 -18.99 7.30 30.48
CA VAL A 104 -18.94 8.69 30.93
C VAL A 104 -18.52 8.70 32.39
N ILE A 105 -17.25 9.00 32.65
CA ILE A 105 -16.75 9.23 34.01
C ILE A 105 -16.78 10.75 34.20
N VAL A 106 -17.68 11.22 35.06
CA VAL A 106 -18.01 12.65 35.28
C VAL A 106 -16.81 13.53 35.67
N ARG A 107 -15.64 12.96 35.96
CA ARG A 107 -14.50 13.70 36.53
C ARG A 107 -13.15 13.58 35.84
N GLU A 108 -12.94 12.75 34.81
CA GLU A 108 -11.60 12.72 34.20
C GLU A 108 -11.57 12.53 32.68
N TYR A 109 -12.11 11.46 32.07
CA TYR A 109 -12.06 11.31 30.60
C TYR A 109 -13.22 10.44 30.06
N LEU A 110 -13.60 10.68 28.80
CA LEU A 110 -14.60 9.88 28.08
C LEU A 110 -13.89 8.79 27.26
N LYS A 111 -14.19 7.52 27.56
CA LYS A 111 -13.65 6.37 26.83
C LYS A 111 -14.74 5.76 25.94
N PHE A 112 -14.46 5.67 24.65
CA PHE A 112 -15.36 5.12 23.64
C PHE A 112 -14.94 3.70 23.25
N TYR A 113 -15.95 2.89 22.93
CA TYR A 113 -15.86 1.48 22.61
C TYR A 113 -16.79 1.20 21.42
N LEU A 114 -16.32 0.39 20.47
CA LEU A 114 -17.09 -0.03 19.30
C LEU A 114 -17.45 -1.51 19.38
N ASN A 115 -18.67 -1.84 18.97
CA ASN A 115 -19.14 -3.21 18.74
C ASN A 115 -19.92 -3.28 17.40
N LEU A 116 -20.01 -4.47 16.80
CA LEU A 116 -20.77 -4.74 15.58
C LEU A 116 -22.30 -4.75 15.82
#